data_AF-A0A2T0UFC2-F1
#
_entry.id   AF-A0A2T0UFC2-F1
#
_cell.length_a   1.000
_cell.length_b   1.000
_cell.length_c   1.000
_cell.angle_alpha   90.00
_cell.angle_beta   90.00
_cell.angle_gamma   90.00
#
_symmetry.space_group_name_H-M   'P 1'
#
loop_
_entity.id
_entity.type
_entity.pdbx_description
1 polymer ?
#
loop_
_entity_poly.entity_id
_entity_poly.type
_entity_poly.pdbx_seq_one_letter_code
_entity_poly.pdbx_strand_id
1 'polypeptide(L)'
;MPDGYPDAEALGWLRTADIEYLGVHIRMTIKPNDRIVELWELDGGRPARWLGNVFRIDAALPGLYLNHKFEAVLKSRTQRDGLAHIAAKFWKS
;
A
#
# COMPACT_ATOMS: atom_id res chain seq x y z
N MET A 1 2.56 9.65 -11.15
CA MET A 1 2.38 9.26 -9.74
C MET A 1 1.03 9.81 -9.29
N PRO A 2 0.30 9.18 -8.37
CA PRO A 2 -0.92 9.77 -7.83
C PRO A 2 -0.59 11.10 -7.13
N ASP A 3 -1.34 12.16 -7.45
CA ASP A 3 -1.05 13.55 -7.03
C ASP A 3 -1.47 13.86 -5.58
N GLY A 4 -2.01 12.90 -4.85
CA GLY A 4 -2.44 13.08 -3.46
C GLY A 4 -3.01 11.82 -2.81
N TYR A 5 -3.10 11.81 -1.48
CA TYR A 5 -3.78 10.76 -0.72
C TYR A 5 -5.26 10.71 -1.12
N PRO A 6 -5.86 9.52 -1.30
CA PRO A 6 -7.27 9.41 -1.68
C PRO A 6 -8.17 10.10 -0.65
N ASP A 7 -8.92 11.10 -1.11
CA ASP A 7 -9.91 11.79 -0.31
C ASP A 7 -11.14 10.89 -0.12
N ALA A 8 -11.33 10.42 1.10
CA ALA A 8 -12.42 9.52 1.46
C ALA A 8 -13.80 10.20 1.32
N GLU A 9 -13.88 11.52 1.52
CA GLU A 9 -15.14 12.27 1.39
C GLU A 9 -15.54 12.42 -0.08
N ALA A 10 -14.58 12.66 -0.98
CA ALA A 10 -14.82 12.74 -2.42
C ALA A 10 -15.14 11.35 -3.04
N LEU A 11 -14.56 10.28 -2.51
CA LEU A 11 -14.74 8.92 -3.03
C LEU A 11 -15.98 8.21 -2.49
N GLY A 12 -16.58 8.69 -1.40
CA GLY A 12 -17.75 8.11 -0.73
C GLY A 12 -17.49 6.77 -0.03
N TRP A 13 -16.43 6.05 -0.41
CA TRP A 13 -15.97 4.83 0.23
C TRP A 13 -14.47 4.63 -0.02
N LEU A 14 -13.71 4.42 1.05
CA LEU A 14 -12.29 4.10 1.01
C LEU A 14 -12.02 3.11 2.13
N ARG A 15 -11.60 1.88 1.80
CA ARG A 15 -11.15 0.95 2.83
C ARG A 15 -9.72 1.29 3.20
N THR A 16 -9.45 1.41 4.49
CA THR A 16 -8.12 1.73 5.02
C THR A 16 -7.70 0.75 6.11
N ALA A 17 -6.43 0.41 6.18
CA ALA A 17 -5.84 -0.27 7.32
C ALA A 17 -4.40 0.20 7.55
N ASP A 18 -4.04 0.38 8.83
CA ASP A 18 -2.72 0.85 9.23
C ASP A 18 -1.90 -0.33 9.78
N ILE A 19 -0.64 -0.40 9.38
CA ILE A 19 0.32 -1.40 9.86
C ILE A 19 1.64 -0.71 10.19
N GLU A 20 2.44 -1.36 11.03
CA GLU A 20 3.85 -1.07 11.15
C GLU A 20 4.64 -2.20 10.49
N TYR A 21 5.54 -1.86 9.56
CA TYR A 21 6.37 -2.83 8.86
C TYR A 21 7.82 -2.35 8.81
N LEU A 22 8.71 -3.07 9.50
CA LEU A 22 10.14 -2.74 9.59
C LEU A 22 10.40 -1.30 10.08
N GLY A 23 9.61 -0.83 11.05
CA GLY A 23 9.71 0.53 11.61
C GLY A 23 9.10 1.63 10.74
N VAL A 24 8.41 1.27 9.65
CA VAL A 24 7.64 2.22 8.83
C VAL A 24 6.15 2.05 9.16
N HIS A 25 5.49 3.15 9.50
CA HIS A 25 4.03 3.19 9.62
C HIS A 25 3.42 3.34 8.23
N ILE A 26 2.60 2.39 7.82
CA ILE A 26 2.02 2.32 6.47
C ILE A 26 0.50 2.26 6.58
N ARG A 27 -0.19 3.15 5.87
CA ARG A 27 -1.61 3.04 5.57
C ARG A 27 -1.82 2.40 4.22
N MET A 28 -2.57 1.32 4.21
CA MET A 28 -3.05 0.66 3.02
C MET A 28 -4.42 1.23 2.65
N THR A 29 -4.64 1.54 1.37
CA THR A 29 -5.92 2.05 0.89
C THR A 29 -6.41 1.29 -0.32
N ILE A 30 -7.72 1.05 -0.39
CA ILE A 30 -8.40 0.45 -1.55
C ILE A 30 -9.62 1.31 -1.88
N LYS A 31 -9.67 1.79 -3.12
CA LYS A 31 -10.79 2.58 -3.66
C LYS A 31 -11.92 1.64 -4.13
N PRO A 32 -13.17 2.14 -4.26
CA PRO A 32 -14.27 1.32 -4.78
C PRO A 32 -13.96 0.85 -6.20
N ASN A 33 -14.28 -0.41 -6.49
CA ASN A 33 -14.01 -1.07 -7.79
C ASN A 33 -12.54 -1.19 -8.19
N ASP A 34 -11.62 -0.75 -7.32
CA ASP A 34 -10.20 -0.74 -7.62
C ASP A 34 -9.57 -2.10 -7.28
N ARG A 35 -8.61 -2.52 -8.11
CA ARG A 35 -7.92 -3.83 -7.98
C ARG A 35 -6.53 -3.71 -7.38
N ILE A 36 -6.25 -2.55 -6.78
CA ILE A 36 -4.93 -2.13 -6.34
C ILE A 36 -5.02 -1.72 -4.88
N VAL A 37 -4.05 -2.18 -4.08
CA VAL A 37 -3.81 -1.66 -2.74
C VAL A 37 -2.73 -0.59 -2.84
N GLU A 38 -3.06 0.65 -2.55
CA GLU A 38 -2.06 1.72 -2.45
C GLU A 38 -1.45 1.72 -1.05
N LEU A 39 -0.15 2.00 -0.96
CA LEU A 39 0.62 2.04 0.28
C LEU A 39 1.09 3.47 0.54
N TRP A 40 0.87 3.96 1.76
CA TRP A 40 1.19 5.34 2.16
C TRP A 40 2.00 5.34 3.46
N GLU A 41 3.16 6.00 3.48
CA GLU A 41 3.89 6.25 4.72
C GLU A 41 3.13 7.28 5.54
N LEU A 42 2.98 6.97 6.82
CA LEU A 42 2.37 7.84 7.80
C LEU A 42 3.45 8.61 8.56
N ASP A 43 3.20 9.89 8.75
CA ASP A 43 3.93 10.74 9.70
C ASP A 43 2.92 11.30 10.69
N GLY A 44 3.10 11.02 11.98
CA GLY A 44 2.14 11.39 13.02
C GLY A 44 0.70 10.88 12.78
N GLY A 45 0.56 9.70 12.16
CA GLY A 45 -0.75 9.09 11.82
C GLY A 45 -1.44 9.67 10.59
N ARG A 46 -0.79 10.59 9.87
CA ARG A 46 -1.30 11.21 8.65
C ARG A 46 -0.52 10.73 7.43
N PRO A 47 -1.18 10.45 6.29
CA PRO A 47 -0.51 10.11 5.04
C PRO A 47 0.43 11.24 4.62
N ALA A 48 1.73 10.95 4.62
CA ALA A 48 2.76 11.91 4.27
C ALA A 48 3.28 11.67 2.84
N ARG A 49 3.43 10.40 2.44
CA ARG A 49 4.04 10.03 1.16
C ARG A 49 3.44 8.76 0.59
N TRP A 50 3.30 8.72 -0.73
CA TRP A 50 2.98 7.50 -1.46
C TRP A 50 4.22 6.59 -1.53
N LEU A 51 4.08 5.33 -1.15
CA LEU A 51 5.17 4.34 -1.17
C LEU A 51 5.19 3.50 -2.42
N GLY A 52 4.03 3.26 -2.99
CA GLY A 52 3.87 2.25 -4.00
C GLY A 52 2.51 1.61 -3.91
N ASN A 53 2.37 0.49 -4.58
CA ASN A 53 1.14 -0.25 -4.63
C ASN A 53 1.39 -1.75 -4.78
N VAL A 54 0.44 -2.53 -4.26
CA VAL A 54 0.41 -3.98 -4.41
C VAL A 54 -0.67 -4.32 -5.42
N PHE A 55 -0.27 -5.00 -6.49
CA PHE A 55 -1.18 -5.57 -7.47
C PHE A 55 -1.63 -6.98 -7.07
N ARG A 56 -2.91 -7.30 -7.30
CA ARG A 56 -3.38 -8.63 -7.75
C ARG A 56 -4.89 -8.75 -7.84
N ILE A 57 -5.43 -9.34 -8.93
CA ILE A 57 -6.60 -10.24 -8.85
C ILE A 57 -6.51 -11.45 -9.83
N ASP A 58 -5.80 -11.35 -10.95
CA ASP A 58 -5.93 -12.33 -12.06
C ASP A 58 -4.65 -13.14 -12.37
N ALA A 59 -3.50 -12.82 -11.75
CA ALA A 59 -2.18 -13.31 -12.16
C ALA A 59 -1.38 -14.00 -11.03
N ALA A 60 -0.53 -14.94 -11.44
CA ALA A 60 0.12 -15.96 -10.61
C ALA A 60 1.00 -15.44 -9.45
N LEU A 61 1.42 -14.16 -9.38
CA LEU A 61 2.27 -13.61 -8.32
C LEU A 61 1.85 -12.17 -7.93
N PRO A 62 1.90 -11.77 -6.64
CA PRO A 62 1.60 -10.40 -6.24
C PRO A 62 2.79 -9.55 -6.66
N GLY A 63 2.57 -8.59 -7.56
CA GLY A 63 3.58 -7.61 -7.91
C GLY A 63 3.54 -6.48 -6.89
N LEU A 64 4.63 -6.28 -6.16
CA LEU A 64 4.84 -5.07 -5.36
C LEU A 64 5.61 -4.07 -6.20
N TYR A 65 4.99 -2.92 -6.48
CA TYR A 65 5.67 -1.77 -7.08
C TYR A 65 5.94 -0.75 -5.97
N LEU A 66 7.20 -0.34 -5.82
CA LEU A 66 7.61 0.66 -4.83
C LEU A 66 8.27 1.83 -5.51
N ASN A 67 8.22 2.99 -4.87
CA ASN A 67 9.07 4.10 -5.25
C ASN A 67 10.55 3.81 -4.89
N HIS A 68 11.46 4.55 -5.51
CA HIS A 68 12.91 4.35 -5.34
C HIS A 68 13.39 4.44 -3.88
N LYS A 69 12.78 5.32 -3.06
CA LYS A 69 13.11 5.44 -1.63
C LYS A 69 12.82 4.12 -0.91
N PHE A 70 11.67 3.51 -1.18
CA PHE A 70 11.23 2.30 -0.49
C PHE A 70 11.86 1.02 -1.05
N GLU A 71 12.29 1.01 -2.31
CA GLU A 71 13.15 -0.06 -2.83
C GLU A 71 14.50 -0.13 -2.09
N ALA A 72 15.04 1.03 -1.67
CA ALA A 72 16.28 1.12 -0.89
C ALA A 72 16.10 0.72 0.59
N VAL A 73 14.88 0.89 1.14
CA VAL A 73 14.53 0.48 2.51
C VAL A 73 14.24 -1.03 2.56
N LEU A 74 13.41 -1.53 1.64
CA LEU A 74 13.08 -2.96 1.50
C LEU A 74 14.12 -3.63 0.60
N LYS A 75 15.31 -3.86 1.17
CA LYS A 75 16.49 -4.34 0.43
C LYS A 75 16.36 -5.79 -0.03
N SER A 76 15.63 -6.63 0.71
CA SER A 76 15.51 -8.05 0.37
C SER A 76 14.18 -8.39 -0.29
N ARG A 77 14.21 -9.40 -1.16
CA ARG A 77 12.99 -9.97 -1.76
C ARG A 77 12.01 -10.44 -0.70
N THR A 78 12.48 -11.08 0.37
CA THR A 78 11.63 -11.55 1.47
C THR A 78 10.86 -10.41 2.15
N GLN A 79 11.48 -9.23 2.31
CA GLN A 79 10.79 -8.07 2.88
C GLN A 79 9.71 -7.55 1.94
N ARG A 80 9.99 -7.53 0.63
CA ARG A 80 9.01 -7.13 -0.40
C ARG A 80 7.85 -8.12 -0.47
N ASP A 81 8.13 -9.42 -0.48
CA ASP A 81 7.13 -10.49 -0.52
C ASP A 81 6.26 -10.48 0.75
N GLY A 82 6.86 -10.20 1.92
CA GLY A 82 6.14 -10.06 3.18
C GLY A 82 5.12 -8.91 3.16
N LEU A 83 5.55 -7.72 2.73
CA LEU A 83 4.66 -6.56 2.59
C LEU A 83 3.56 -6.82 1.56
N ALA A 84 3.90 -7.44 0.43
CA ALA A 84 2.93 -7.83 -0.60
C ALA A 84 1.87 -8.81 -0.07
N HIS A 85 2.27 -9.75 0.78
CA HIS A 85 1.35 -10.71 1.40
C HIS A 85 0.39 -10.04 2.39
N ILE A 86 0.86 -9.07 3.18
CA ILE A 86 0.03 -8.29 4.11
C ILE A 86 -1.03 -7.49 3.34
N ALA A 87 -0.62 -6.78 2.29
CA ALA A 87 -1.53 -6.02 1.45
C ALA A 87 -2.56 -6.92 0.74
N ALA A 88 -2.14 -8.12 0.28
CA ALA A 88 -3.06 -9.08 -0.31
C ALA A 88 -4.12 -9.61 0.68
N LYS A 89 -3.77 -9.77 1.96
CA LYS A 89 -4.73 -10.13 3.01
C LYS A 89 -5.73 -9.00 3.25
N PHE A 90 -5.26 -7.77 3.34
CA PHE A 90 -6.10 -6.58 3.48
C PHE A 90 -7.09 -6.41 2.31
N TRP A 91 -6.71 -6.82 1.10
CA TRP A 91 -7.65 -6.81 -0.02
C TRP A 91 -8.82 -7.81 0.17
N LYS A 92 -8.56 -8.99 0.74
CA LYS A 92 -9.53 -10.08 0.89
C LYS A 92 -10.49 -9.94 2.08
N SER A 93 -10.14 -9.15 3.08
CA SER A 93 -10.95 -8.91 4.29
C SER A 93 -12.06 -7.89 4.05
#